data_AF-A0A2T4RXL9-F1
#
_entry.id   AF-A0A2T4RXL9-F1
#
_cell.length_a   1.000
_cell.length_b   1.000
_cell.length_c   1.000
_cell.angle_alpha   90.00
_cell.angle_beta   90.00
_cell.angle_gamma   90.00
#
_symmetry.space_group_name_H-M   'P 1'
#
loop_
_entity.id
_entity.type
_entity.pdbx_description
1 polymer ?
#
loop_
_entity_poly.entity_id
_entity_poly.type
_entity_poly.pdbx_seq_one_letter_code
_entity_poly.pdbx_strand_id
1 'polypeptide(L)'
;SQRRVRGGIAVQVYLCVEGSGEERAEMMKAFYDKALQGEETKFKYPDIDPSCMASLETLFGHELTVQDVMFKLLYAIKDLGGTLNMEPISEEESERFEKYFERMIARNAKINAKMDD
;
A
#
# COMPACT_ATOMS: atom_id res chain seq x y z
N SER A 1 3.10 -6.56 -2.62
CA SER A 1 2.20 -7.12 -3.65
C SER A 1 2.89 -7.11 -5.01
N GLN A 2 2.39 -7.89 -5.97
CA GLN A 2 2.87 -7.89 -7.35
C GLN A 2 1.68 -7.76 -8.29
N ARG A 3 1.79 -6.91 -9.32
CA ARG A 3 0.79 -6.73 -10.37
C ARG A 3 1.41 -6.97 -11.73
N ARG A 4 0.73 -7.76 -12.58
CA ARG A 4 1.16 -8.04 -13.96
C ARG A 4 0.09 -7.60 -14.93
N VAL A 5 0.44 -6.76 -15.91
CA VAL A 5 -0.49 -6.26 -16.94
C VAL A 5 0.26 -6.11 -18.26
N ARG A 6 -0.26 -6.71 -19.34
CA ARG A 6 0.26 -6.54 -20.71
C ARG A 6 1.79 -6.69 -20.82
N GLY A 7 2.35 -7.71 -20.15
CA GLY A 7 3.80 -7.98 -20.13
C GLY A 7 4.60 -7.13 -19.14
N GLY A 8 4.04 -6.04 -18.61
CA GLY A 8 4.63 -5.24 -17.53
C GLY A 8 4.43 -5.88 -16.16
N ILE A 9 5.43 -5.74 -15.29
CA ILE A 9 5.41 -6.20 -13.91
C ILE A 9 5.68 -5.03 -12.98
N ALA A 10 4.79 -4.81 -12.01
CA ALA A 10 5.00 -3.88 -10.91
C ALA A 10 5.11 -4.67 -9.59
N VAL A 11 6.24 -4.54 -8.90
CA VAL A 11 6.44 -5.04 -7.53
C VAL A 11 6.30 -3.87 -6.58
N GLN A 12 5.44 -4.02 -5.58
CA GLN A 12 5.06 -2.96 -4.65
C GLN A 12 5.22 -3.44 -3.21
N VAL A 13 5.63 -2.55 -2.32
CA VAL A 13 5.76 -2.84 -0.89
C VAL A 13 5.18 -1.68 -0.08
N TYR A 14 4.55 -2.00 1.04
CA TYR A 14 4.15 -1.04 2.06
C TYR A 14 5.12 -1.17 3.22
N LEU A 15 5.74 -0.06 3.62
CA LEU A 15 6.66 -0.01 4.76
C LEU A 15 6.05 0.89 5.82
N CYS A 16 5.85 0.34 7.01
CA CYS A 16 5.42 1.11 8.18
C CYS A 16 6.66 1.82 8.73
N VAL A 17 6.90 3.08 8.34
CA VAL A 17 8.13 3.80 8.72
C VAL A 17 7.99 4.46 10.09
N GLU A 18 7.00 5.34 10.21
CA GLU A 18 6.73 6.19 11.39
C GLU A 18 5.46 5.75 12.13
N GLY A 19 5.31 6.19 13.37
CA GLY A 19 4.14 5.95 14.23
C GLY A 19 3.97 4.51 14.67
N SER A 20 2.87 4.21 15.37
CA SER A 20 2.62 2.87 15.90
C SER A 20 2.14 1.89 14.83
N GLY A 21 2.83 0.76 14.68
CA GLY A 21 2.34 -0.37 13.88
C GLY A 21 1.14 -1.06 14.56
N GLU A 22 1.16 -1.10 15.89
CA GLU A 22 0.13 -1.70 16.73
C GLU A 22 -1.22 -0.96 16.59
N GLU A 23 -1.23 0.37 16.70
CA GLU A 23 -2.46 1.17 16.55
C GLU A 23 -3.13 0.97 15.17
N ARG A 24 -2.32 0.82 14.12
CA ARG A 24 -2.82 0.53 12.77
C ARG A 24 -3.43 -0.87 12.70
N ALA A 25 -2.81 -1.84 13.36
CA ALA A 25 -3.33 -3.20 13.45
C ALA A 25 -4.64 -3.25 14.26
N GLU A 26 -4.74 -2.51 15.37
CA GLU A 26 -5.97 -2.37 16.16
C GLU A 26 -7.13 -1.80 15.32
N MET A 27 -6.86 -0.77 14.51
CA MET A 27 -7.85 -0.22 13.59
C MET A 27 -8.36 -1.28 12.61
N MET A 28 -7.46 -2.07 12.03
CA MET A 28 -7.82 -3.14 11.10
C MET A 28 -8.58 -4.27 11.79
N LYS A 29 -8.20 -4.62 13.03
CA LYS A 29 -8.92 -5.60 13.85
C LYS A 29 -10.36 -5.15 14.08
N ALA A 30 -10.55 -3.92 14.54
CA ALA A 30 -11.86 -3.34 14.77
C ALA A 30 -12.71 -3.25 13.48
N PHE A 31 -12.08 -3.04 12.32
CA PHE A 31 -12.75 -3.11 11.03
C PHE A 31 -13.31 -4.51 10.75
N TYR A 32 -12.48 -5.56 10.89
CA TYR A 32 -12.92 -6.93 10.63
C TYR A 32 -13.95 -7.42 11.63
N ASP A 33 -13.81 -7.08 12.92
CA ASP A 33 -14.78 -7.43 13.96
C ASP A 33 -16.18 -6.88 13.61
N LYS A 34 -16.23 -5.62 13.17
CA LYS A 34 -17.49 -4.97 12.75
C LYS A 34 -18.03 -5.48 11.42
N ALA A 35 -17.14 -5.80 10.47
CA ALA A 35 -17.54 -6.24 9.14
C ALA A 35 -18.01 -7.70 9.11
N LEU A 36 -17.43 -8.56 9.95
CA LEU A 36 -17.80 -9.97 10.04
C LEU A 36 -19.08 -10.19 10.85
N GLN A 37 -19.32 -9.39 11.90
CA GLN A 37 -20.47 -9.52 12.80
C GLN A 37 -20.65 -10.94 13.38
N GLY A 38 -19.58 -11.73 13.43
CA GLY A 38 -19.62 -13.12 13.87
C GLY A 38 -20.19 -14.11 12.83
N GLU A 39 -20.43 -13.69 11.59
CA GLU A 39 -20.92 -14.58 10.53
C GLU A 39 -19.80 -15.44 9.92
N GLU A 40 -20.13 -16.70 9.61
CA GLU A 40 -19.26 -17.54 8.79
C GLU A 40 -19.29 -17.06 7.34
N THR A 41 -18.18 -16.48 6.90
CA THR A 41 -18.03 -16.01 5.52
C THR A 41 -17.33 -17.06 4.67
N LYS A 42 -17.57 -16.99 3.34
CA LYS A 42 -16.93 -17.89 2.36
C LYS A 42 -15.40 -17.77 2.34
N PHE A 43 -14.84 -16.69 2.88
CA PHE A 43 -13.42 -16.41 2.91
C PHE A 43 -12.94 -16.34 4.35
N LYS A 44 -11.74 -16.86 4.62
CA LYS A 44 -11.09 -16.64 5.91
C LYS A 44 -10.40 -15.29 5.89
N TYR A 45 -10.89 -14.36 6.71
CA TYR A 45 -10.23 -13.09 6.98
C TYR A 45 -9.11 -13.27 8.02
N PRO A 46 -8.11 -12.38 8.04
CA PRO A 46 -7.01 -12.49 8.99
C PRO A 46 -7.49 -12.32 10.43
N ASP A 47 -6.96 -13.16 11.32
CA ASP A 47 -7.02 -12.92 12.77
C ASP A 47 -5.86 -11.98 13.12
N ILE A 48 -6.20 -10.74 13.46
CA ILE A 48 -5.21 -9.67 13.63
C ILE A 48 -4.74 -9.63 15.08
N ASP A 49 -3.46 -9.92 15.27
CA ASP A 49 -2.72 -9.68 16.51
C ASP A 49 -1.92 -8.36 16.39
N PRO A 50 -2.32 -7.28 17.09
CA PRO A 50 -1.61 -6.02 17.03
C PRO A 50 -0.14 -6.09 17.45
N SER A 51 0.21 -7.01 18.34
CA SER A 51 1.59 -7.17 18.83
C SER A 51 2.56 -7.67 17.76
N CYS A 52 2.04 -8.22 16.67
CA CYS A 52 2.82 -8.69 15.52
C CYS A 52 3.12 -7.58 14.50
N MET A 53 2.67 -6.34 14.71
CA MET A 53 2.91 -5.21 13.82
C MET A 53 3.67 -4.09 14.52
N ALA A 54 4.77 -3.65 13.91
CA ALA A 54 5.58 -2.53 14.38
C ALA A 54 6.09 -1.70 13.20
N SER A 55 6.39 -0.42 13.45
CA SER A 55 7.04 0.45 12.49
C SER A 55 8.56 0.25 12.52
N LEU A 56 9.25 0.74 11.49
CA LEU A 56 10.70 0.72 11.42
C LEU A 56 11.31 1.53 12.57
N GLU A 57 10.76 2.70 12.91
CA GLU A 57 11.26 3.49 14.05
C GLU A 57 11.18 2.71 15.37
N THR A 58 10.08 1.97 15.62
CA THR A 58 9.93 1.14 16.80
C THR A 58 10.93 -0.02 16.80
N LEU A 59 11.09 -0.71 15.66
CA LEU A 59 11.98 -1.85 15.54
C LEU A 59 13.46 -1.47 15.66
N PHE A 60 13.85 -0.31 15.13
CA PHE A 60 15.23 0.18 15.21
C PHE A 60 15.52 1.00 16.46
N GLY A 61 14.51 1.34 17.26
CA GLY A 61 14.65 2.07 18.52
C GLY A 61 15.12 3.52 18.37
N HIS A 62 14.88 4.15 17.22
CA HIS A 62 15.17 5.56 16.98
C HIS A 62 14.20 6.14 15.95
N GLU A 63 14.01 7.46 15.98
CA GLU A 63 13.16 8.16 15.01
C GLU A 63 13.66 7.96 13.59
N LEU A 64 12.75 7.62 12.70
CA LEU A 64 13.00 7.46 11.26
C LEU A 64 11.85 8.10 10.51
N THR A 65 12.15 9.03 9.62
CA THR A 65 11.12 9.62 8.76
C THR A 65 10.99 8.87 7.44
N VAL A 66 9.85 9.02 6.77
CA VAL A 66 9.63 8.57 5.39
C VAL A 66 10.70 9.16 4.46
N GLN A 67 11.11 10.41 4.69
CA GLN A 67 12.16 11.07 3.92
C GLN A 67 13.50 10.35 4.10
N ASP A 68 13.88 10.00 5.33
CA ASP A 68 15.12 9.25 5.61
C ASP A 68 15.15 7.90 4.88
N VAL A 69 14.03 7.17 4.94
CA VAL A 69 13.90 5.87 4.26
C VAL A 69 13.96 6.03 2.74
N MET A 70 13.34 7.08 2.19
CA MET A 70 13.41 7.39 0.77
C MET A 70 14.84 7.68 0.31
N PHE A 71 15.62 8.47 1.07
CA PHE A 71 17.03 8.71 0.77
C PHE A 71 17.86 7.42 0.82
N LYS A 72 17.65 6.58 1.84
CA LYS A 72 18.32 5.26 1.95
C LYS A 72 17.98 4.35 0.77
N LEU A 73 16.73 4.34 0.32
CA LEU A 73 16.30 3.57 -0.84
C LEU A 73 16.98 4.04 -2.14
N LEU A 74 17.01 5.35 -2.39
CA LEU A 74 17.67 5.90 -3.58
C LEU A 74 19.18 5.59 -3.58
N TYR A 75 19.82 5.69 -2.42
CA TYR A 75 21.24 5.33 -2.27
C TYR A 75 21.46 3.84 -2.54
N ALA A 76 20.64 2.97 -1.95
CA ALA A 76 20.75 1.52 -2.15
C ALA A 76 20.55 1.12 -3.63
N ILE A 77 19.62 1.75 -4.34
CA ILE A 77 19.43 1.50 -5.79
C ILE A 77 20.71 1.85 -6.55
N LYS A 78 21.32 3.01 -6.27
CA LYS A 78 22.56 3.43 -6.93
C LYS A 78 23.74 2.52 -6.59
N ASP A 79 23.90 2.14 -5.33
CA ASP A 79 24.96 1.26 -4.84
C ASP A 79 24.88 -0.14 -5.48
N LEU A 80 23.67 -0.65 -5.69
CA LEU A 80 23.39 -1.89 -6.39
C LEU A 80 23.53 -1.79 -7.93
N GLY A 81 24.00 -0.66 -8.46
CA GLY A 81 24.23 -0.44 -9.89
C GLY A 81 23.00 0.02 -10.68
N GLY A 82 21.92 0.39 -10.01
CA GLY A 82 20.75 0.99 -10.63
C GLY A 82 21.03 2.42 -11.13
N THR A 83 20.44 2.76 -12.29
CA THR A 83 20.48 4.13 -12.82
C THR A 83 19.14 4.81 -12.55
N LEU A 84 19.19 5.98 -11.93
CA LEU A 84 18.02 6.81 -11.65
C LEU A 84 18.00 7.97 -12.65
N ASN A 85 16.89 8.21 -13.33
CA ASN A 85 16.68 9.37 -14.19
C ASN A 85 15.50 10.20 -13.66
N MET A 86 15.42 11.45 -14.13
CA MET A 86 14.34 12.39 -13.82
C MET A 86 13.53 12.67 -15.08
N GLU A 87 13.39 11.66 -15.95
CA GLU A 87 12.61 11.80 -17.17
C GLU A 87 11.15 12.08 -16.80
N PRO A 88 10.55 13.13 -17.37
CA PRO A 88 9.14 13.40 -17.13
C PRO A 88 8.30 12.30 -17.77
N ILE A 89 7.10 12.11 -17.23
CA ILE A 89 6.08 11.24 -17.84
C ILE A 89 5.80 11.77 -19.25
N SER A 90 5.83 10.88 -20.24
CA SER A 90 5.52 11.23 -21.63
C SER A 90 4.04 11.57 -21.82
N GLU A 91 3.72 12.22 -22.93
CA GLU A 91 2.33 12.52 -23.31
C GLU A 91 1.50 11.24 -23.48
N GLU A 92 2.05 10.21 -24.13
CA GLU A 92 1.40 8.90 -24.29
C GLU A 92 1.11 8.24 -22.93
N GLU A 93 2.07 8.29 -21.99
CA GLU A 93 1.88 7.75 -20.65
C GLU A 93 0.84 8.54 -19.85
N SER A 94 0.79 9.86 -20.03
CA SER A 94 -0.18 10.74 -19.38
C SER A 94 -1.61 10.46 -19.87
N GLU A 95 -1.83 10.38 -21.18
CA GLU A 95 -3.13 9.97 -21.73
C GLU A 95 -3.56 8.58 -21.24
N ARG A 96 -2.60 7.66 -21.14
CA ARG A 96 -2.84 6.30 -20.66
C ARG A 96 -3.19 6.30 -19.17
N PHE A 97 -2.53 7.13 -18.38
CA PHE A 97 -2.82 7.32 -16.96
C PHE A 97 -4.25 7.82 -16.76
N GLU A 98 -4.68 8.85 -17.46
CA GLU A 98 -6.05 9.40 -17.37
C GLU A 98 -7.11 8.34 -17.66
N LYS A 99 -6.96 7.61 -18.78
CA LYS A 99 -7.86 6.50 -19.15
C LYS A 99 -7.93 5.42 -18.06
N TYR A 100 -6.82 5.08 -17.41
CA TYR A 100 -6.83 4.09 -16.33
C TYR A 100 -7.38 4.64 -15.01
N PHE A 101 -7.14 5.92 -14.73
CA PHE A 101 -7.66 6.60 -13.56
C PHE A 101 -9.19 6.69 -13.61
N GLU A 102 -9.77 7.12 -14.73
CA GLU A 102 -11.24 7.14 -14.92
C GLU A 102 -11.86 5.76 -14.73
N ARG A 103 -11.25 4.71 -15.29
CA ARG A 103 -11.71 3.33 -15.11
C ARG A 103 -11.66 2.88 -13.64
N MET A 104 -10.64 3.29 -12.90
CA MET A 104 -10.54 3.01 -11.47
C MET A 104 -11.66 3.71 -10.70
N ILE A 105 -11.89 5.00 -10.96
CA ILE A 105 -12.97 5.78 -10.33
C ILE A 105 -14.33 5.16 -10.63
N ALA A 106 -14.63 4.87 -11.90
CA ALA A 106 -15.90 4.27 -12.30
C ALA A 106 -16.13 2.88 -11.66
N ARG A 107 -15.06 2.09 -11.46
CA ARG A 107 -15.14 0.81 -10.74
C ARG A 107 -15.42 1.01 -9.25
N ASN A 108 -14.73 1.95 -8.61
CA ASN A 108 -14.91 2.22 -7.18
C ASN A 108 -16.31 2.79 -6.90
N ALA A 109 -16.85 3.63 -7.79
CA ALA A 109 -18.22 4.14 -7.68
C ALA A 109 -19.27 3.03 -7.62
N LYS A 110 -19.09 1.93 -8.38
CA LYS A 110 -19.99 0.76 -8.32
C LYS A 110 -19.92 0.00 -7.01
N ILE A 111 -18.78 0.04 -6.32
CA ILE A 111 -18.62 -0.59 -5.00
C ILE A 111 -19.33 0.25 -3.96
N ASN A 112 -19.11 1.58 -3.99
CA ASN A 112 -19.71 2.50 -3.04
C ASN A 112 -21.23 2.59 -3.18
N ALA A 113 -21.77 2.60 -4.41
CA ALA A 113 -23.22 2.63 -4.63
C ALA A 113 -23.96 1.43 -4.01
N LYS A 114 -23.30 0.28 -3.87
CA LYS A 114 -23.85 -0.91 -3.19
C LYS A 114 -23.82 -0.82 -1.66
N MET A 115 -23.16 0.20 -1.10
CA MET A 115 -23.09 0.43 0.35
C MET A 115 -24.17 1.40 0.83
N ASP A 116 -24.74 2.19 -0.08
CA ASP A 116 -25.81 3.16 0.20
C ASP A 116 -27.23 2.56 0.03
N ASP A 117 -27.33 1.34 -0.54
CA ASP A 117 -28.54 0.51 -0.64
C ASP A 117 -28.62 -0.50 0.53
#